data_AF-A0A2H1HSD4-F1
#
_entry.id   AF-A0A2H1HSD4-F1
#
_cell.length_a   1.000
_cell.length_b   1.000
_cell.length_c   1.000
_cell.angle_alpha   90.00
_cell.angle_beta   90.00
_cell.angle_gamma   90.00
#
_symmetry.space_group_name_H-M   'P 1'
#
loop_
_entity.id
_entity.type
_entity.pdbx_description
1 polymer ?
#
loop_
_entity_poly.entity_id
_entity_poly.type
_entity_poly.pdbx_seq_one_letter_code
_entity_poly.pdbx_strand_id
1 'polypeptide(L)'
;MRWNERHCTGPALAYFENTEHGTLPVEVASVMVKGLDELEPEDLDLTRPGALERYIAGPRGHYPTMPVDANVEIVRFRRTAADI
;
A
#
# COMPACT_ATOMS: atom_id res chain seq x y z
N MET A 1 0.25 0.69 -2.51
CA MET A 1 1.03 1.90 -2.19
C MET A 1 1.00 2.79 -3.42
N ARG A 2 0.48 4.00 -3.30
CA ARG A 2 0.54 5.03 -4.35
C ARG A 2 1.21 6.27 -3.77
N TRP A 3 2.06 6.90 -4.58
CA TRP A 3 2.78 8.10 -4.19
C TRP A 3 1.95 9.33 -4.59
N ASN A 4 1.86 10.33 -3.69
CA ASN A 4 1.10 11.57 -3.88
C ASN A 4 -0.44 11.41 -4.00
N GLU A 5 -0.99 10.33 -3.44
CA GLU A 5 -2.43 10.16 -3.22
C GLU A 5 -2.70 10.16 -1.72
N ARG A 6 -3.90 10.61 -1.32
CA ARG A 6 -4.35 10.59 0.09
C ARG A 6 -5.53 9.67 0.27
N HIS A 7 -5.44 8.77 1.24
CA HIS A 7 -6.51 7.87 1.64
C HIS A 7 -7.14 8.32 2.95
N CYS A 8 -8.46 8.16 3.04
CA CYS A 8 -9.22 8.33 4.28
C CYS A 8 -9.67 6.97 4.81
N THR A 9 -9.84 6.85 6.13
CA THR A 9 -10.52 5.71 6.74
C THR A 9 -12.00 5.68 6.33
N GLY A 10 -12.57 4.47 6.23
CA GLY A 10 -13.96 4.26 5.85
C GLY A 10 -14.13 3.40 4.58
N PRO A 11 -15.35 3.37 4.01
CA PRO A 11 -15.64 2.57 2.83
C PRO A 11 -14.84 3.02 1.61
N ALA A 12 -14.26 2.06 0.90
CA ALA A 12 -13.49 2.30 -0.32
C ALA A 12 -13.63 1.15 -1.33
N LEU A 13 -13.14 1.37 -2.55
CA LEU A 13 -13.01 0.35 -3.58
C LEU A 13 -11.53 0.06 -3.82
N ALA A 14 -11.10 -1.18 -3.53
CA ALA A 14 -9.78 -1.65 -3.90
C ALA A 14 -9.76 -1.96 -5.40
N TYR A 15 -8.85 -1.30 -6.11
CA TYR A 15 -8.59 -1.53 -7.53
C TYR A 15 -7.19 -2.11 -7.70
N PHE A 16 -7.10 -3.23 -8.41
CA PHE A 16 -5.84 -3.91 -8.70
C PHE A 16 -5.54 -3.76 -10.18
N GLU A 17 -4.39 -3.18 -10.50
CA GLU A 17 -3.94 -3.09 -11.88
C GLU A 17 -3.60 -4.49 -12.40
N ASN A 18 -3.99 -4.78 -13.65
CA ASN A 18 -3.71 -6.03 -14.35
C ASN A 18 -4.38 -7.30 -13.77
N THR A 19 -5.53 -7.17 -13.11
CA THR A 19 -6.37 -8.32 -12.72
C THR A 19 -7.71 -8.30 -13.44
N GLU A 20 -8.22 -9.46 -13.86
CA GLU A 20 -9.60 -9.59 -14.35
C GLU A 20 -10.65 -9.37 -13.24
N HIS A 21 -10.21 -9.42 -11.98
CA HIS A 21 -11.03 -9.07 -10.84
C HIS A 21 -11.33 -7.57 -10.86
N GLY A 22 -12.61 -7.23 -11.01
CA GLY A 22 -13.09 -5.84 -10.91
C GLY A 22 -12.83 -5.23 -9.53
N THR A 23 -13.32 -4.01 -9.31
CA THR A 23 -13.15 -3.31 -8.03
C THR A 23 -13.78 -4.10 -6.88
N LEU A 24 -13.03 -4.28 -5.79
CA LEU A 24 -13.48 -4.99 -4.59
C LEU A 24 -13.87 -4.00 -3.49
N PRO A 25 -15.06 -4.12 -2.89
CA PRO A 25 -15.45 -3.27 -1.77
C PRO A 25 -14.65 -3.63 -0.51
N VAL A 26 -14.07 -2.61 0.11
CA VAL A 26 -13.23 -2.71 1.31
C VAL A 26 -13.58 -1.62 2.31
N GLU A 27 -13.18 -1.83 3.56
CA GLU A 27 -13.21 -0.84 4.63
C GLU A 27 -11.76 -0.53 5.01
N VAL A 28 -11.33 0.72 4.82
CA VAL A 28 -10.03 1.21 5.26
C VAL A 28 -10.07 1.42 6.77
N ALA A 29 -9.36 0.58 7.51
CA ALA A 29 -9.32 0.60 8.96
C ALA A 29 -8.30 1.61 9.50
N SER A 30 -7.17 1.78 8.82
CA SER A 30 -6.15 2.76 9.23
C SER A 30 -5.29 3.20 8.05
N VAL A 31 -4.84 4.45 8.09
CA VAL A 31 -3.83 5.01 7.20
C VAL A 31 -2.69 5.54 8.05
N MET A 32 -1.47 5.08 7.77
CA MET A 32 -0.26 5.56 8.42
C MET A 32 0.65 6.19 7.36
N VAL A 33 1.27 7.33 7.69
CA VAL A 33 2.27 7.98 6.83
C VAL A 33 3.64 7.73 7.44
N LYS A 34 4.60 7.26 6.63
CA LYS A 34 5.99 7.08 7.05
C LYS A 34 6.95 7.51 5.94
N GLY A 35 8.16 7.93 6.29
CA GLY A 35 9.25 8.06 5.33
C GLY A 35 9.56 6.70 4.71
N LEU A 36 9.82 6.66 3.40
CA LEU A 36 10.16 5.43 2.69
C LEU A 36 11.45 4.78 3.23
N ASP A 37 12.39 5.59 3.71
CA ASP A 37 13.64 5.20 4.34
C ASP A 37 13.49 4.79 5.81
N GLU A 38 12.39 5.16 6.45
CA GLU A 38 12.05 4.81 7.83
C GLU A 38 11.22 3.52 7.93
N LEU A 39 10.79 2.94 6.80
CA LEU A 39 9.97 1.71 6.80
C LEU A 39 10.69 0.53 7.47
N GLU A 40 9.94 -0.17 8.29
CA GLU A 40 10.37 -1.42 8.93
C GLU A 40 9.52 -2.59 8.40
N PRO A 41 10.04 -3.83 8.39
CA PRO A 41 9.27 -5.00 7.94
C PRO A 41 7.93 -5.16 8.68
N GLU A 42 7.89 -4.81 9.96
CA GLU A 42 6.73 -4.88 10.85
C GLU A 42 5.59 -3.94 10.42
N ASP A 43 5.92 -2.79 9.83
CA ASP A 43 4.91 -1.85 9.33
C ASP A 43 4.04 -2.45 8.23
N LEU A 44 4.62 -3.39 7.48
CA LEU A 44 4.06 -4.02 6.30
C LEU A 44 3.71 -5.50 6.52
N ASP A 45 3.78 -5.98 7.78
CA ASP A 45 3.56 -7.38 8.15
C ASP A 45 4.44 -8.36 7.33
N LEU A 46 5.66 -7.94 6.98
CA LEU A 46 6.61 -8.71 6.18
C LEU A 46 7.45 -9.64 7.06
N THR A 47 7.35 -10.94 6.80
CA THR A 47 8.05 -11.97 7.60
C THR A 47 9.27 -12.56 6.91
N ARG A 48 9.49 -12.27 5.62
CA ARG A 48 10.58 -12.85 4.83
C ARG A 48 11.80 -11.92 4.81
N PRO A 49 13.02 -12.45 5.04
CA PRO A 49 14.25 -11.69 4.82
C PRO A 49 14.31 -11.14 3.39
N GLY A 50 14.72 -9.88 3.22
CA GLY A 50 14.83 -9.23 1.90
C GLY A 50 13.50 -8.75 1.31
N ALA A 51 12.36 -8.94 2.01
CA ALA A 51 11.05 -8.56 1.49
C ALA A 51 10.86 -7.04 1.46
N LEU A 52 11.41 -6.32 2.44
CA LEU A 52 11.29 -4.87 2.55
C LEU A 52 12.03 -4.17 1.40
N GLU A 53 13.25 -4.58 1.09
CA GLU A 53 14.06 -4.02 0.00
C GLU A 53 13.36 -4.23 -1.35
N ARG A 54 12.78 -5.42 -1.55
CA ARG A 54 11.98 -5.70 -2.75
C ARG A 54 10.70 -4.87 -2.78
N TYR A 55 10.06 -4.67 -1.63
CA TYR A 55 8.87 -3.85 -1.50
C TYR A 55 9.15 -2.38 -1.82
N ILE A 56 10.31 -1.84 -1.43
CA ILE A 56 10.73 -0.47 -1.73
C ILE A 56 11.18 -0.31 -3.20
N ALA A 57 11.85 -1.32 -3.75
CA ALA A 57 12.35 -1.29 -5.13
C ALA A 57 11.21 -1.19 -6.16
N GLY A 58 10.06 -1.86 -5.92
CA GLY A 58 8.91 -1.83 -6.82
C GLY A 58 8.38 -0.40 -7.08
N PRO A 59 7.96 0.34 -6.04
CA PRO A 59 7.52 1.72 -6.13
C PRO A 59 8.56 2.65 -6.77
N ARG A 60 9.86 2.49 -6.45
CA ARG A 60 10.93 3.29 -7.09
C ARG A 60 11.04 3.03 -8.59
N GLY A 61 10.85 1.79 -9.03
CA GLY A 61 10.80 1.46 -10.46
C GLY A 61 9.54 2.00 -11.15
N HIS A 62 8.41 2.02 -10.45
CA HIS A 62 7.12 2.46 -11.00
C HIS A 62 6.96 3.99 -11.01
N TYR A 63 7.55 4.70 -10.04
CA TYR A 63 7.53 6.16 -9.92
C TYR A 63 8.96 6.72 -9.99
N PRO A 64 9.54 6.89 -11.19
CA PRO A 64 10.94 7.29 -11.35
C PRO A 64 11.24 8.72 -10.87
N THR A 65 10.21 9.55 -10.69
CA THR A 65 10.33 10.91 -10.14
C THR A 65 10.12 10.98 -8.63
N MET A 66 9.89 9.84 -7.97
CA MET A 66 9.70 9.78 -6.52
C MET A 66 10.99 10.22 -5.80
N PRO A 67 10.92 11.22 -4.91
CA PRO A 67 12.06 11.67 -4.12
C PRO A 67 12.65 10.55 -3.26
N VAL A 68 13.93 10.69 -2.90
CA VAL A 68 14.62 9.72 -2.03
C VAL A 68 14.02 9.69 -0.62
N ASP A 69 13.54 10.84 -0.15
CA ASP A 69 12.89 11.14 1.13
C ASP A 69 11.35 11.13 1.02
N ALA A 70 10.81 10.42 0.02
CA ALA A 70 9.37 10.39 -0.18
C ALA A 70 8.63 9.76 1.01
N ASN A 71 7.54 10.41 1.41
CA ASN A 71 6.57 9.85 2.33
C ASN A 71 5.56 8.96 1.61
N VAL A 72 5.09 7.93 2.31
CA VAL A 72 4.24 6.90 1.73
C VAL A 72 3.11 6.56 2.69
N GLU A 73 1.93 6.28 2.14
CA GLU A 73 0.77 5.85 2.90
C GLU A 73 0.69 4.33 2.97
N ILE A 74 0.71 3.79 4.20
CA ILE A 74 0.43 2.41 4.52
C ILE A 74 -1.05 2.30 4.88
N VAL A 75 -1.82 1.63 4.03
CA VAL A 75 -3.27 1.49 4.15
C VAL A 75 -3.60 0.08 4.61
N ARG A 76 -4.17 -0.06 5.82
CA ARG A 76 -4.74 -1.33 6.29
C ARG A 76 -6.23 -1.33 6.01
N PHE A 77 -6.70 -2.36 5.34
CA PHE A 77 -8.11 -2.51 4.97
C PHE A 77 -8.57 -3.95 5.15
N ARG A 78 -9.89 -4.13 5.23
CA ARG A 78 -10.55 -5.43 5.22
C ARG A 78 -11.59 -5.48 4.12
N ARG A 79 -11.81 -6.66 3.53
CA ARG A 79 -12.94 -6.85 2.60
C ARG A 79 -14.26 -6.70 3.36
N THR A 80 -15.23 -6.05 2.72
CA THR A 80 -16.58 -5.87 3.30
C THR A 80 -17.60 -6.81 2.68
N ALA A 81 -17.32 -7.38 1.51
CA ALA A 81 -18.10 -8.48 0.95
C ALA A 81 -17.64 -9.83 1.51
N ALA A 82 -18.59 -10.68 1.90
CA ALA A 82 -18.33 -12.07 2.20
C ALA A 82 -17.68 -12.76 0.98
N ASP A 83 -16.78 -13.71 1.21
CA ASP A 83 -16.31 -14.60 0.14
C ASP A 83 -17.54 -15.34 -0.40
N ILE A 84 -17.84 -15.09 -1.68
CA ILE A 84 -18.94 -15.73 -2.43
C ILE A 84 -18.36 -16.90 -3.21
#